data_AF-A0A9E2XUV2-F1
#
_entry.id   AF-A0A9E2XUV2-F1
#
_cell.length_a   1.000
_cell.length_b   1.000
_cell.length_c   1.000
_cell.angle_alpha   90.00
_cell.angle_beta   90.00
_cell.angle_gamma   90.00
#
_symmetry.space_group_name_H-M   'P 1'
#
loop_
_entity.id
_entity.type
_entity.pdbx_description
1 polymer ?
#
loop_
_entity_poly.entity_id
_entity_poly.type
_entity_poly.pdbx_seq_one_letter_code
_entity_poly.pdbx_strand_id
1 'polypeptide(L)' 'MLTQAQLGLGADLERKFISMLERGERQPSMASLIKLARSLGVSAPDLVARVELVGLSPDVDPGNR' A
#
# COMPACT_ATOMS: atom_id res chain seq x y z
N MET A 1 -5.50 6.37 -15.62
CA MET A 1 -5.22 5.33 -14.60
C MET A 1 -3.72 5.19 -14.44
N LEU A 2 -3.24 5.03 -13.20
CA LEU A 2 -1.84 4.74 -12.91
C LEU A 2 -1.63 3.23 -12.94
N THR A 3 -0.60 2.74 -13.64
CA THR A 3 -0.24 1.31 -13.64
C THR A 3 0.68 0.95 -12.48
N GLN A 4 0.71 -0.34 -12.08
CA GLN A 4 1.66 -0.84 -11.06
C GLN A 4 3.12 -0.54 -11.42
N ALA A 5 3.47 -0.61 -12.71
CA ALA A 5 4.81 -0.28 -13.19
C ALA A 5 5.14 1.20 -13.01
N GLN A 6 4.20 2.09 -13.33
CA GLN A 6 4.39 3.53 -13.13
C GLN A 6 4.47 3.90 -11.64
N LEU A 7 3.63 3.29 -10.79
CA LEU A 7 3.68 3.49 -9.35
C LEU A 7 5.02 3.02 -8.76
N GLY A 8 5.45 1.81 -9.13
CA GLY A 8 6.74 1.24 -8.71
C GLY A 8 7.90 2.15 -9.12
N LEU A 9 7.91 2.61 -10.38
CA LEU A 9 8.92 3.53 -10.87
C LEU A 9 8.95 4.85 -10.07
N GLY A 10 7.80 5.48 -9.83
CA GLY A 10 7.72 6.72 -9.06
C GLY A 10 8.07 6.57 -7.58
N ALA A 11 7.87 5.37 -7.02
CA ALA A 11 8.19 5.05 -5.64
C ALA A 11 9.60 4.47 -5.46
N ASP A 12 10.38 4.25 -6.52
CA ASP A 12 11.64 3.50 -6.45
C ASP A 12 11.44 2.11 -5.78
N LEU A 13 10.47 1.37 -6.31
CA LEU A 13 10.06 0.04 -5.89
C LEU A 13 9.82 -0.86 -7.11
N GLU A 14 10.05 -2.15 -6.95
CA GLU A 14 9.76 -3.11 -8.02
C GLU A 14 8.25 -3.26 -8.25
N ARG A 15 7.81 -3.30 -9.52
CA ARG A 15 6.43 -3.64 -9.89
C ARG A 15 5.94 -4.92 -9.20
N LYS A 16 6.77 -5.95 -9.09
CA LYS A 16 6.43 -7.22 -8.41
C LYS A 16 6.08 -6.96 -6.94
N PHE A 17 6.83 -6.07 -6.28
CA PHE A 17 6.55 -5.67 -4.91
C PHE A 17 5.19 -4.96 -4.80
N ILE A 18 4.89 -3.98 -5.68
CA ILE A 18 3.56 -3.33 -5.74
C ILE A 18 2.45 -4.38 -5.88
N SER A 19 2.65 -5.34 -6.79
CA SER A 19 1.71 -6.43 -7.03
C SER A 19 1.45 -7.30 -5.79
N MET A 20 2.48 -7.60 -5.00
CA MET A 20 2.35 -8.35 -3.74
C MET A 20 1.64 -7.53 -2.66
N LEU A 21 1.89 -6.21 -2.59
CA LEU A 21 1.21 -5.33 -1.64
C LEU A 21 -0.30 -5.28 -1.93
N GLU A 22 -0.70 -5.11 -3.19
CA GLU A 22 -2.11 -5.02 -3.60
C GLU A 22 -2.90 -6.31 -3.36
N ARG A 23 -2.24 -7.47 -3.35
CA ARG A 23 -2.84 -8.77 -3.00
C ARG A 23 -2.77 -9.10 -1.51
N GLY A 24 -2.16 -8.25 -0.70
CA GLY A 24 -1.95 -8.51 0.73
C GLY A 24 -0.92 -9.60 1.05
N GLU A 25 -0.15 -10.06 0.05
CA GLU A 25 0.89 -11.09 0.23
C GLU A 25 2.12 -10.57 0.99
N ARG A 26 2.30 -9.24 1.01
CA ARG A 26 3.43 -8.61 1.69
C ARG A 26 3.00 -7.30 2.35
N GLN A 27 3.56 -7.03 3.51
CA GLN A 27 3.44 -5.74 4.18
C GLN A 27 4.56 -4.80 3.74
N PRO A 28 4.27 -3.49 3.54
CA PRO A 28 5.32 -2.52 3.25
C PRO A 28 6.14 -2.24 4.52
N SER A 29 7.45 -2.04 4.37
CA SER A 29 8.24 -1.42 5.44
C SER A 29 7.86 0.06 5.59
N MET A 30 8.20 0.68 6.72
CA MET A 30 8.01 2.12 6.92
C MET A 30 8.64 2.96 5.79
N ALA A 31 9.86 2.59 5.36
CA ALA A 31 10.51 3.26 4.23
C ALA A 31 9.73 3.09 2.91
N SER A 32 9.17 1.91 2.67
CA SER A 32 8.35 1.64 1.47
C SER A 32 7.04 2.42 1.51
N LEU A 33 6.39 2.51 2.68
CA LEU A 33 5.18 3.28 2.89
C LEU A 33 5.40 4.76 2.56
N ILE A 34 6.50 5.35 3.05
CA ILE A 34 6.86 6.75 2.79
C ILE A 34 7.11 6.97 1.29
N LYS A 35 7.85 6.06 0.64
CA LYS A 35 8.09 6.10 -0.81
C LYS A 35 6.79 6.06 -1.62
N LEU A 36 5.86 5.17 -1.25
CA LEU A 36 4.55 5.04 -1.88
C LEU A 36 3.71 6.30 -1.70
N ALA A 37 3.62 6.82 -0.47
CA ALA A 37 2.86 8.02 -0.17
C ALA A 37 3.35 9.22 -1.00
N ARG A 38 4.68 9.42 -1.07
CA ARG A 38 5.29 10.46 -1.91
C ARG A 38 4.96 10.29 -3.39
N SER A 39 5.05 9.06 -3.92
CA SER A 39 4.73 8.75 -5.32
C SER A 39 3.24 9.01 -5.65
N LEU A 40 2.36 8.77 -4.67
CA LEU A 40 0.92 8.99 -4.78
C LEU A 40 0.50 10.44 -4.48
N GLY A 41 1.42 11.32 -4.08
CA GLY A 41 1.12 12.71 -3.76
C GLY A 41 0.31 12.90 -2.46
N VAL A 42 0.41 11.98 -1.51
CA VAL A 42 -0.26 12.03 -0.20
C VAL A 42 0.73 11.90 0.94
N SER A 43 0.33 12.24 2.17
CA SER A 43 1.16 11.96 3.34
C SER A 43 1.08 10.47 3.73
N ALA A 44 2.12 9.95 4.37
CA ALA A 44 2.12 8.56 4.85
C ALA A 44 1.01 8.29 5.90
N PRO A 45 0.73 9.20 6.87
CA PRO A 45 -0.43 9.07 7.75
C PRO A 45 -1.76 9.01 7.00
N ASP A 46 -1.98 9.86 6.00
CA ASP A 46 -3.21 9.84 5.19
C ASP A 46 -3.35 8.51 4.44
N LEU A 47 -2.25 7.96 3.93
CA LEU A 47 -2.24 6.67 3.25
C LEU A 47 -2.66 5.54 4.19
N VAL A 48 -2.18 5.54 5.43
CA VAL A 48 -2.54 4.54 6.45
C VAL A 48 -3.99 4.69 6.90
N ALA A 49 -4.43 5.92 7.18
CA ALA A 49 -5.82 6.18 7.61
C ALA A 49 -6.85 5.72 6.56
N ARG A 50 -6.51 5.81 5.27
CA ARG A 50 -7.36 5.29 4.17
C ARG A 50 -7.48 3.76 4.17
N VAL A 51 -6.47 3.04 4.67
CA VAL A 51 -6.52 1.58 4.83
C VAL A 51 -7.39 1.19 6.03
N GLU A 52 -7.29 1.91 7.14
CA GLU A 52 -8.11 1.68 8.35
C GLU A 52 -9.61 1.83 8.07
N LEU A 53 -9.99 2.76 7.17
CA LEU A 53 -11.38 2.97 6.75
C LEU A 53 -11.96 1.78 5.95
N VAL A 54 -11.12 0.96 5.32
CA VAL A 54 -11.53 -0.26 4.60
C VAL A 54 -11.53 -1.48 5.55
N GLY A 55 -10.59 -1.52 6.50
CA GLY A 55 -10.45 -2.58 7.51
C GLY A 55 -11.51 -2.58 8.63
N LEU A 56 -12.34 -1.55 8.71
CA LEU A 56 -13.50 -1.47 9.62
C LEU A 56 -14.79 -2.08 9.05
N SER A 57 -14.71 -2.75 7.90
CA SER A 57 -15.81 -3.58 7.41
C SER A 57 -15.93 -4.82 8.31
N PRO A 58 -17.13 -5.17 8.81
CA PRO A 58 -17.32 -6.27 9.78
C PRO A 58 -16.92 -7.67 9.27
N ASP A 59 -16.56 -7.79 7.98
CA ASP A 59 -16.23 -9.04 7.30
C ASP A 59 -14.73 -9.37 7.27
N VAL A 60 -13.85 -8.51 7.83
CA VAL A 60 -12.41 -8.81 7.94
C VAL A 60 -12.17 -9.70 9.17
N ASP A 61 -12.06 -11.00 8.94
CA ASP A 61 -11.79 -12.01 9.97
C ASP A 61 -10.51 -11.68 10.77
N PRO A 62 -10.59 -11.47 12.09
CA PRO A 62 -9.42 -11.28 12.96
C PRO A 62 -8.56 -12.55 13.11
N GLY A 63 -8.92 -13.64 12.43
CA GLY A 63 -8.36 -14.97 12.55
C GLY A 63 -7.12 -15.29 11.72
N ASN A 64 -6.56 -14.39 10.91
CA ASN A 64 -5.28 -14.67 10.26
C ASN A 64 -4.09 -14.29 11.16
N ARG A 65 -3.90 -15.08 12.23
CA ARG A 65 -2.69 -15.14 13.04
C ARG A 65 -1.62 -15.99 12.36
#